data_AF-A0A523JR66-F1
#
_entry.id   AF-A0A523JR66-F1
#
_cell.length_a   1.000
_cell.length_b   1.000
_cell.length_c   1.000
_cell.angle_alpha   90.00
_cell.angle_beta   90.00
_cell.angle_gamma   90.00
#
_symmetry.space_group_name_H-M   'P 1'
#
loop_
_entity.id
_entity.type
_entity.pdbx_description
1 polymer ?
#
loop_
_entity_poly.entity_id
_entity_poly.type
_entity_poly.pdbx_seq_one_letter_code
_entity_poly.pdbx_strand_id
1 'polypeptide(L)'
;GVPAPDPSLVTAAAWADAAGQVRLEFRDGDGNLRRRAVFDAEGRLVRLEVFEIGGQRRWQATFDDYKPVDGTPFAHRVVLDVNAGGTHAELELHDVELNPPLQPDIFRLRAPAVSGSVPGEGG
;
A
#
# COMPACT_ATOMS: atom_id res chain seq x y z
N GLY A 1 7.20 -6.36 -7.49
CA GLY A 1 6.16 -6.37 -8.54
C GLY A 1 5.02 -5.50 -8.10
N VAL A 2 4.57 -4.56 -8.93
CA VAL A 2 3.39 -3.72 -8.63
C VAL A 2 2.17 -4.66 -8.56
N PRO A 3 1.33 -4.59 -7.52
CA PRO A 3 0.09 -5.37 -7.48
C PRO A 3 -0.71 -5.11 -8.75
N ALA A 4 -1.21 -6.16 -9.39
CA ALA A 4 -2.10 -6.01 -10.53
C ALA A 4 -3.29 -5.13 -10.11
N PRO A 5 -3.70 -4.15 -10.95
CA PRO A 5 -4.90 -3.38 -10.67
C PRO A 5 -6.05 -4.37 -10.45
N ASP A 6 -6.85 -4.08 -9.42
CA ASP A 6 -8.02 -4.88 -9.11
C ASP A 6 -8.95 -4.89 -10.33
N PRO A 7 -9.12 -6.02 -11.04
CA PRO A 7 -9.83 -6.04 -12.31
C PRO A 7 -11.32 -5.73 -12.16
N SER A 8 -11.84 -5.75 -10.93
CA SER A 8 -13.21 -5.34 -10.62
C SER A 8 -13.39 -3.82 -10.60
N LEU A 9 -12.30 -3.05 -10.62
CA LEU A 9 -12.34 -1.59 -10.55
C LEU A 9 -12.11 -0.96 -11.91
N VAL A 10 -12.99 -0.02 -12.25
CA VAL A 10 -12.86 0.83 -13.44
C VAL A 10 -12.53 2.26 -13.03
N THR A 11 -11.70 2.94 -13.82
CA THR A 11 -11.50 4.38 -13.65
C THR A 11 -12.79 5.08 -14.04
N ALA A 12 -13.44 5.72 -13.08
CA ALA A 12 -14.74 6.34 -13.28
C ALA A 12 -14.63 7.84 -13.58
N ALA A 13 -13.66 8.51 -12.97
CA ALA A 13 -13.45 9.93 -13.15
C ALA A 13 -12.01 10.34 -12.87
N ALA A 14 -11.57 11.39 -13.54
CA ALA A 14 -10.29 12.03 -13.36
C ALA A 14 -10.47 13.54 -13.36
N TRP A 15 -9.81 14.24 -12.44
CA TRP A 15 -9.78 15.70 -12.38
C TRP A 15 -8.35 16.17 -12.16
N ALA A 16 -8.02 17.31 -12.75
CA ALA A 16 -6.80 18.04 -12.44
C ALA A 16 -7.18 19.43 -11.92
N ASP A 17 -6.47 19.92 -10.90
CA ASP A 17 -6.61 21.30 -10.44
C ASP A 17 -5.59 22.23 -11.11
N ALA A 18 -5.70 23.54 -10.84
CA ALA A 18 -4.80 24.55 -11.40
C ALA A 18 -3.36 24.44 -10.88
N ALA A 19 -3.13 23.73 -9.77
CA ALA A 19 -1.82 23.46 -9.22
C ALA A 19 -1.17 22.20 -9.82
N GLY A 20 -1.87 21.48 -10.71
CA GLY A 20 -1.40 20.25 -11.34
C GLY A 20 -1.69 18.98 -10.54
N GLN A 21 -2.41 19.06 -9.42
CA GLN A 21 -2.80 17.88 -8.65
C GLN A 21 -3.84 17.09 -9.44
N VAL A 22 -3.62 15.78 -9.59
CA VAL A 22 -4.52 14.86 -10.31
C VAL A 22 -5.23 13.96 -9.31
N ARG A 23 -6.56 13.92 -9.38
CA ARG A 23 -7.41 13.00 -8.60
C ARG A 23 -8.06 11.98 -9.52
N LEU A 24 -7.87 10.69 -9.22
CA LEU A 24 -8.53 9.57 -9.88
C LEU A 24 -9.52 8.91 -8.93
N GLU A 25 -10.70 8.58 -9.43
CA GLU A 25 -11.71 7.78 -8.73
C GLU A 25 -11.96 6.46 -9.44
N PHE A 26 -12.00 5.39 -8.65
CA PHE A 26 -12.21 4.02 -9.12
C PHE A 26 -13.50 3.47 -8.53
N ARG A 27 -14.35 2.91 -9.39
CA ARG A 27 -15.65 2.33 -9.02
C ARG A 27 -15.70 0.84 -9.33
N ASP A 28 -16.54 0.12 -8.60
CA ASP A 28 -16.88 -1.26 -8.93
C ASP A 28 -17.91 -1.35 -10.07
N GLY A 29 -18.28 -2.57 -10.46
CA GLY A 29 -19.28 -2.85 -11.49
C GLY A 29 -20.68 -2.32 -11.17
N ASP A 30 -20.98 -2.07 -9.90
CA ASP A 30 -22.24 -1.49 -9.43
C ASP A 30 -22.19 0.06 -9.37
N GLY A 31 -21.05 0.66 -9.71
CA GLY A 31 -20.84 2.10 -9.70
C GLY A 31 -20.53 2.69 -8.34
N ASN A 32 -20.26 1.89 -7.31
CA ASN A 32 -19.86 2.39 -5.99
C ASN A 32 -18.40 2.85 -6.01
N LEU A 33 -18.11 4.01 -5.43
CA LEU A 33 -16.73 4.47 -5.24
C LEU A 33 -16.00 3.51 -4.30
N ARG A 34 -14.88 2.95 -4.75
CA ARG A 34 -14.06 2.00 -3.98
C ARG A 34 -12.70 2.53 -3.63
N ARG A 35 -12.09 3.30 -4.53
CA ARG A 35 -10.77 3.88 -4.30
C ARG A 35 -10.69 5.28 -4.86
N ARG A 36 -9.87 6.11 -4.23
CA ARG A 36 -9.45 7.40 -4.77
C ARG A 36 -7.95 7.54 -4.62
N ALA A 37 -7.27 7.89 -5.70
CA ALA A 37 -5.85 8.18 -5.71
C ALA A 37 -5.65 9.66 -6.04
N VAL A 38 -4.73 10.32 -5.34
CA VAL A 38 -4.34 11.71 -5.59
C VAL A 38 -2.85 11.74 -5.86
N PHE A 39 -2.47 12.38 -6.96
CA PHE A 39 -1.10 12.59 -7.40
C PHE A 39 -0.79 14.08 -7.41
N ASP A 40 0.43 14.44 -7.04
CA ASP A 40 0.90 15.82 -7.21
C ASP A 40 1.24 16.15 -8.68
N ALA A 41 1.71 17.37 -8.93
CA ALA A 41 2.04 17.87 -10.26
C ALA A 41 3.20 17.10 -10.92
N GLU A 42 4.06 16.47 -10.11
CA GLU A 42 5.16 15.62 -10.56
C GLU A 42 4.73 14.17 -10.80
N GLY A 43 3.45 13.84 -10.57
CA GLY A 43 2.90 12.50 -10.75
C GLY A 43 3.19 11.54 -9.60
N ARG A 44 3.60 12.03 -8.43
CA ARG A 44 3.83 11.21 -7.23
C ARG A 44 2.52 11.01 -6.48
N LEU A 45 2.24 9.78 -6.06
CA LEU A 45 1.03 9.45 -5.30
C LEU A 45 1.12 10.07 -3.90
N VAL A 46 0.34 11.09 -3.59
CA VAL A 46 0.35 11.74 -2.26
C VAL A 46 -0.75 11.23 -1.33
N ARG A 47 -1.80 10.62 -1.88
CA ARG A 47 -2.90 10.05 -1.09
C ARG A 47 -3.58 8.88 -1.80
N LEU A 48 -3.89 7.85 -1.02
CA LEU A 48 -4.75 6.75 -1.43
C LEU A 48 -5.85 6.54 -0.39
N GLU A 49 -7.11 6.57 -0.82
CA GLU A 49 -8.28 6.31 0.02
C GLU A 49 -9.00 5.06 -0.47
N VAL A 50 -9.52 4.25 0.45
CA VAL A 50 -10.38 3.10 0.15
C VAL A 50 -11.69 3.21 0.90
N PHE A 51 -12.78 2.86 0.23
CA PHE A 51 -14.15 3.06 0.68
C PHE A 51 -14.93 1.75 0.80
N GLU A 52 -15.85 1.72 1.77
CA GLU A 52 -16.87 0.69 1.95
C GLU A 52 -18.00 0.79 0.93
N ILE A 53 -18.87 -0.23 0.87
CA ILE A 53 -20.08 -0.25 0.03
C ILE A 53 -21.05 0.91 0.34
N GLY A 54 -20.94 1.58 1.50
CA GLY A 54 -21.74 2.75 1.86
C GLY A 54 -21.08 4.10 1.56
N GLY A 55 -19.96 4.14 0.83
CA GLY A 55 -19.20 5.37 0.56
C GLY A 55 -18.42 5.92 1.77
N GLN A 56 -18.49 5.24 2.93
CA GLN A 56 -17.66 5.56 4.08
C GLN A 56 -16.22 5.15 3.81
N ARG A 57 -15.27 6.02 4.13
CA ARG A 57 -13.85 5.68 4.01
C ARG A 57 -13.52 4.55 5.01
N ARG A 58 -12.91 3.47 4.53
CA ARG A 58 -12.38 2.38 5.35
C ARG A 58 -11.01 2.77 5.90
N TRP A 59 -10.14 3.25 5.01
CA TRP A 59 -8.80 3.73 5.38
C TRP A 59 -8.26 4.76 4.38
N GLN A 60 -7.24 5.49 4.81
CA GLN A 60 -6.45 6.43 4.02
C GLN A 60 -4.97 6.17 4.25
N ALA A 61 -4.17 6.19 3.20
CA ALA A 61 -2.72 6.33 3.27
C ALA A 61 -2.31 7.71 2.70
N THR A 62 -1.44 8.44 3.39
CA THR A 62 -0.70 9.59 2.82
C THR A 62 0.75 9.23 2.66
N PHE A 63 1.37 9.76 1.60
CA PHE A 63 2.75 9.49 1.24
C PHE A 63 3.45 10.84 1.16
N ASP A 64 4.47 11.00 2.01
CA ASP A 64 5.17 12.24 2.22
C ASP A 64 6.69 12.00 2.26
N ASP A 65 7.45 13.08 2.41
CA ASP A 65 8.92 13.05 2.48
C ASP A 65 9.55 12.33 1.27
N TYR A 66 9.12 12.73 0.07
CA TYR A 66 9.68 12.21 -1.17
C TYR A 66 11.13 12.64 -1.34
N LYS A 67 12.03 11.65 -1.38
CA LYS A 67 13.47 11.83 -1.64
C LYS A 67 13.92 10.86 -2.74
N PRO A 68 14.95 11.20 -3.53
CA PRO A 68 15.46 10.29 -4.55
C PRO A 68 16.18 9.10 -3.90
N VAL A 69 15.87 7.90 -4.38
CA VAL A 69 16.65 6.67 -4.15
C VAL A 69 17.05 6.16 -5.53
N ASP A 70 18.35 6.14 -5.82
CA ASP A 70 18.90 5.81 -7.14
C ASP A 70 18.24 6.60 -8.29
N GLY A 71 17.96 7.88 -8.05
CA GLY A 71 17.30 8.78 -9.02
C GLY A 71 15.79 8.63 -9.14
N THR A 72 15.18 7.67 -8.42
CA THR A 72 13.72 7.47 -8.40
C THR A 72 13.11 8.16 -7.18
N PRO A 73 12.10 9.04 -7.32
CA PRO A 73 11.40 9.62 -6.17
C PRO A 73 10.70 8.53 -5.34
N PHE A 74 10.98 8.50 -4.05
CA PHE A 74 10.43 7.51 -3.11
C PHE A 74 9.93 8.19 -1.82
N ALA A 75 8.72 7.84 -1.39
CA ALA A 75 8.13 8.36 -0.14
C ALA A 75 8.80 7.71 1.06
N HIS A 76 9.48 8.50 1.90
CA HIS A 76 10.11 7.99 3.11
C HIS A 76 9.18 8.00 4.33
N ARG A 77 8.01 8.63 4.19
CA ARG A 77 6.98 8.64 5.23
C ARG A 77 5.66 8.18 4.65
N VAL A 78 5.04 7.20 5.30
CA VAL A 78 3.68 6.75 4.99
C VAL A 78 2.85 6.77 6.25
N VAL A 79 1.74 7.50 6.23
CA VAL A 79 0.78 7.54 7.34
C VAL A 79 -0.46 6.79 6.91
N LEU A 80 -0.90 5.83 7.73
CA LEU A 80 -2.10 5.03 7.52
C LEU A 80 -3.11 5.33 8.62
N ASP A 81 -4.27 5.85 8.22
CA ASP A 81 -5.44 6.03 9.07
C ASP A 81 -6.50 4.99 8.71
N VAL A 82 -6.89 4.15 9.66
CA VAL A 82 -7.97 3.18 9.51
C VAL A 82 -9.16 3.65 10.33
N ASN A 83 -10.27 3.95 9.65
CA ASN A 83 -11.47 4.45 10.29
C ASN A 83 -12.10 3.39 11.22
N ALA A 84 -12.08 2.13 10.80
CA ALA A 84 -12.52 1.02 11.65
C ALA A 84 -11.52 0.80 12.79
N GLY A 85 -11.92 1.15 14.01
CA GLY A 85 -11.09 1.02 15.22
C GLY A 85 -10.19 2.23 15.52
N GLY A 86 -10.19 3.26 14.67
CA GLY A 86 -9.44 4.50 14.90
C GLY A 86 -7.92 4.32 14.91
N THR A 87 -7.41 3.30 14.23
CA THR A 87 -5.98 3.00 14.19
C THR A 87 -5.25 4.05 13.36
N HIS A 88 -4.19 4.60 13.93
CA HIS A 88 -3.22 5.44 13.25
C HIS A 88 -1.87 4.74 13.29
N ALA A 89 -1.26 4.55 12.13
CA ALA A 89 0.07 3.97 12.00
C ALA A 89 0.93 4.88 11.12
N GLU A 90 2.18 5.03 11.53
CA GLU A 90 3.17 5.80 10.79
C GLU A 90 4.36 4.90 10.47
N LEU A 91 4.80 4.95 9.23
CA LEU A 91 5.97 4.24 8.73
C LEU A 91 6.99 5.27 8.26
N GLU A 92 8.11 5.32 8.95
CA GLU A 92 9.30 6.05 8.53
C GLU A 92 10.30 5.03 7.96
N LEU A 93 10.77 5.28 6.74
CA LEU A 93 11.66 4.41 6.01
C LEU A 93 13.05 5.05 5.94
N HIS A 94 14.06 4.29 6.36
CA HIS A 94 15.46 4.68 6.35
C HIS A 94 16.27 3.65 5.57
N ASP A 95 17.40 4.08 5.02
CA ASP A 95 18.34 3.22 4.29
C ASP A 95 17.67 2.39 3.19
N VAL A 96 16.76 3.05 2.44
CA VAL A 96 16.00 2.41 1.36
C VAL A 96 16.93 2.14 0.17
N GLU A 97 16.93 0.90 -0.29
CA GLU A 97 17.56 0.48 -1.56
C GLU A 97 16.47 -0.06 -2.50
N LEU A 98 16.52 0.33 -3.78
CA LEU A 98 15.55 -0.13 -4.77
C LEU A 98 16.12 -1.31 -5.56
N ASN A 99 15.44 -2.45 -5.47
CA ASN A 99 15.82 -3.70 -6.16
C ASN A 99 17.30 -4.10 -5.95
N PRO A 100 17.78 -4.19 -4.70
CA PRO A 100 19.13 -4.67 -4.45
C PRO A 100 19.28 -6.12 -4.94
N PRO A 101 20.51 -6.58 -5.22
CA PRO A 101 20.76 -7.98 -5.51
C PRO A 101 20.40 -8.82 -4.30
N LEU A 102 19.30 -9.58 -4.40
CA LEU A 102 18.83 -10.47 -3.34
C LEU A 102 19.30 -11.91 -3.58
N GLN A 103 19.69 -12.60 -2.51
CA GLN A 103 19.94 -14.03 -2.60
C GLN A 103 18.64 -14.77 -2.97
N PRO A 104 18.64 -15.72 -3.93
CA PRO A 104 17.42 -16.42 -4.35
C PRO A 104 16.65 -17.11 -3.22
N ASP A 105 17.36 -17.47 -2.15
CA ASP A 105 16.84 -18.28 -1.05
C ASP A 105 16.19 -17.45 0.06
N ILE A 106 16.18 -16.11 -0.06
CA ILE A 106 15.58 -15.21 0.94
C ILE A 106 14.05 -15.33 0.99
N PHE A 107 13.40 -15.68 -0.13
CA PHE A 107 11.94 -15.84 -0.22
C PHE A 107 11.50 -17.30 -0.06
N ARG A 108 12.15 -18.06 0.82
CA ARG A 108 11.74 -19.43 1.15
C ARG A 108 10.94 -19.45 2.44
N LEU A 109 9.73 -19.99 2.38
CA LEU A 109 8.96 -20.33 3.57
C LEU A 109 9.67 -21.48 4.30
N ARG A 110 10.23 -21.18 5.47
CA ARG A 110 10.74 -22.22 6.37
C ARG A 110 9.56 -22.73 7.19
N ALA A 111 9.34 -24.05 7.20
CA ALA A 111 8.38 -24.64 8.12
C ALA A 111 8.80 -24.27 9.56
N PRO A 112 7.87 -23.90 10.45
CA PRO A 112 8.17 -23.73 11.86
C PRO A 112 8.81 -25.02 12.38
N ALA A 113 9.92 -24.92 13.10
CA ALA A 113 10.55 -26.09 13.71
C ALA A 113 9.55 -26.70 14.70
N VAL A 114 9.10 -27.93 14.44
CA VAL A 114 8.31 -28.69 15.40
C VAL A 114 9.27 -29.14 16.51
N SER A 115 9.42 -28.32 17.54
CA SER A 115 10.03 -28.75 18.81
C SER A 115 9.03 -29.65 19.53
N GLY A 116 9.04 -30.93 19.18
CA GLY A 116 8.21 -31.96 19.80
C GLY A 116 8.97 -33.28 19.83
N SER A 117 10.00 -33.36 20.66
CA SER A 117 10.54 -34.63 21.13
C SER A 117 9.45 -35.36 21.90
N VAL A 118 8.93 -36.45 21.33
CA VAL A 118 8.08 -37.41 22.04
C VAL A 118 8.90 -37.97 23.21
N PRO A 119 8.46 -37.84 24.46
CA PRO A 119 9.12 -38.50 25.59
C PRO A 119 8.94 -40.01 25.45
N GLY A 120 10.02 -40.76 25.65
CA GLY A 120 10.04 -42.22 25.52
C GLY A 120 9.03 -42.92 26.45
N GLU A 121 8.34 -43.92 25.90
CA GLU A 121 7.78 -45.01 26.69
C GLU A 121 8.93 -45.90 27.14
N GLY A 122 9.17 -45.93 28.45
CA GLY A 122 10.00 -46.94 29.10
C GLY A 122 9.13 -48.01 29.74
N GLY A 123 9.62 -49.25 29.71
CA GLY A 123 9.45 -50.27 30.76
C GLY A 123 8.18 -51.09 30.73
#